data_AF-K1E062-F1
#
_entry.id   AF-K1E062-F1
#
_cell.length_a   1.000
_cell.length_b   1.000
_cell.length_c   1.000
_cell.angle_alpha   90.00
_cell.angle_beta   90.00
_cell.angle_gamma   90.00
#
_symmetry.space_group_name_H-M   'P 1'
#
loop_
_entity.id
_entity.type
_entity.pdbx_description
1 polymer ?
#
loop_
_entity_poly.entity_id
_entity_poly.type
_entity_poly.pdbx_seq_one_letter_code
_entity_poly.pdbx_strand_id
1 'polypeptide(L)'
;MRRGAVAGLLALALAGCTITRGSAEGPTTGSGDNSSFSEAGVEHIETERRALIDLSTALTADDLGADGGILRDVDVRGEDPIEVVVRGTGGEVVVQADVIRVLVAPGDRQVQSIALFESPADADALATRLEEVGGQVGMDRAGVDSAASSARGGSVDTWLNGGDLLGFTVGLHPVLGPGEAPVLEHQLTPPG
;
A
#
# COMPACT_ATOMS: atom_id res chain seq x y z
N MET A 1 -73.57 26.16 -23.28
CA MET A 1 -73.01 25.68 -21.99
C MET A 1 -71.59 25.18 -22.29
N ARG A 2 -70.53 26.01 -22.27
CA ARG A 2 -69.64 26.43 -21.16
C ARG A 2 -69.01 25.30 -20.32
N ARG A 3 -67.65 25.29 -20.32
CA ARG A 3 -66.64 24.69 -19.40
C ARG A 3 -66.13 23.28 -19.75
N GLY A 4 -64.84 22.94 -19.73
CA GLY A 4 -63.58 23.62 -19.31
C GLY A 4 -62.35 22.92 -19.95
N ALA A 5 -61.28 23.64 -20.32
CA ALA A 5 -60.02 23.88 -19.56
C ALA A 5 -59.22 22.58 -19.28
N VAL A 6 -58.18 22.21 -20.04
CA VAL A 6 -56.76 22.68 -20.12
C VAL A 6 -55.98 22.61 -18.79
N ALA A 7 -54.75 22.06 -18.92
CA ALA A 7 -53.59 22.04 -18.00
C ALA A 7 -53.45 20.77 -17.15
N GLY A 8 -52.29 20.11 -17.05
CA GLY A 8 -50.96 20.41 -17.60
C GLY A 8 -50.00 19.27 -17.28
N LEU A 9 -49.06 19.01 -18.20
CA LEU A 9 -47.87 18.18 -17.96
C LEU A 9 -46.93 18.95 -17.02
N LEU A 10 -46.53 18.33 -15.91
CA LEU A 10 -45.31 18.69 -15.19
C LEU A 10 -44.21 17.71 -15.61
N ALA A 11 -43.26 18.20 -16.41
CA ALA A 11 -41.98 17.54 -16.61
C ALA A 11 -41.07 17.93 -15.44
N LEU A 12 -40.75 16.97 -14.56
CA LEU A 12 -39.66 17.11 -13.60
C LEU A 12 -38.33 16.91 -14.34
N ALA A 13 -37.64 18.02 -14.62
CA ALA A 13 -36.23 18.00 -14.94
C ALA A 13 -35.45 17.80 -13.63
N LEU A 14 -35.11 16.55 -13.32
CA LEU A 14 -34.08 16.22 -12.34
C LEU A 14 -32.74 16.61 -12.96
N ALA A 15 -32.29 17.84 -12.69
CA ALA A 15 -30.90 18.21 -12.83
C ALA A 15 -30.11 17.41 -11.80
N GLY A 16 -29.61 16.24 -12.22
CA GLY A 16 -28.59 15.53 -11.48
C GLY A 16 -27.35 16.42 -11.43
N CYS A 17 -27.05 16.96 -10.27
CA CYS A 17 -25.72 17.46 -9.97
C CYS A 17 -24.79 16.26 -10.01
N THR A 18 -24.21 15.98 -11.18
CA THR A 18 -23.02 15.15 -11.27
C THR A 18 -21.96 15.91 -10.46
N ILE A 19 -21.70 15.45 -9.24
CA ILE A 19 -20.50 15.86 -8.51
C ILE A 19 -19.36 15.24 -9.31
N THR A 20 -18.86 15.99 -10.29
CA THR A 20 -17.52 15.77 -10.82
C THR A 20 -16.61 16.00 -9.62
N ARG A 21 -16.18 14.92 -8.96
CA ARG A 21 -14.98 14.98 -8.11
C ARG A 21 -13.92 15.55 -9.04
N GLY A 22 -13.56 16.82 -8.83
CA GLY A 22 -12.48 17.43 -9.58
C GLY A 22 -11.26 16.56 -9.39
N SER A 23 -10.61 16.16 -10.48
CA SER A 23 -9.32 15.48 -10.42
C SER A 23 -8.44 16.23 -9.42
N ALA A 24 -7.86 15.53 -8.46
CA ALA A 24 -6.96 16.18 -7.52
C ALA A 24 -5.84 16.89 -8.31
N GLU A 25 -5.68 18.19 -8.08
CA GLU A 25 -4.67 18.99 -8.77
C GLU A 25 -3.30 18.70 -8.12
N GLY A 26 -2.37 18.09 -8.85
CA GLY A 26 -1.02 17.81 -8.34
C GLY A 26 -0.23 16.78 -9.15
N PRO A 27 1.08 16.61 -8.87
CA PRO A 27 1.91 15.60 -9.53
C PRO A 27 1.58 14.19 -9.04
N THR A 28 1.44 13.24 -9.96
CA THR A 28 1.19 11.82 -9.65
C THR A 28 2.46 11.02 -9.38
N THR A 29 3.62 11.60 -9.68
CA THR A 29 4.96 11.06 -9.41
C THR A 29 5.73 12.02 -8.49
N GLY A 30 6.58 11.45 -7.63
CA GLY A 30 7.58 12.18 -6.85
C GLY A 30 8.87 12.41 -7.63
N SER A 31 10.02 12.40 -6.95
CA SER A 31 11.34 12.46 -7.58
C SER A 31 11.61 11.20 -8.41
N GLY A 32 12.07 11.38 -9.66
CA GLY A 32 12.34 10.27 -10.57
C GLY A 32 11.07 9.52 -10.96
N ASP A 33 11.07 8.19 -10.79
CA ASP A 33 9.94 7.32 -11.10
C ASP A 33 9.10 6.95 -9.87
N ASN A 34 9.42 7.49 -8.68
CA ASN A 34 8.67 7.21 -7.46
C ASN A 34 7.22 7.64 -7.60
N SER A 35 6.30 6.82 -7.09
CA SER A 35 4.91 7.24 -6.94
C SER A 35 4.79 8.37 -5.91
N SER A 36 3.90 9.32 -6.20
CA SER A 36 3.60 10.42 -5.28
C SER A 36 2.58 9.98 -4.23
N PHE A 37 2.79 10.40 -2.99
CA PHE A 37 1.85 10.25 -1.87
C PHE A 37 1.23 11.61 -1.47
N SER A 38 1.19 12.54 -2.43
CA SER A 38 0.28 13.70 -2.40
C SER A 38 -1.18 13.24 -2.60
N GLU A 39 -2.15 14.16 -2.49
CA GLU A 39 -3.56 13.84 -2.77
C GLU A 39 -3.78 13.30 -4.19
N ALA A 40 -3.20 13.97 -5.20
CA ALA A 40 -3.29 13.53 -6.59
C ALA A 40 -2.52 12.23 -6.87
N GLY A 41 -1.40 12.04 -6.19
CA GLY A 41 -0.61 10.82 -6.27
C GLY A 41 -1.35 9.61 -5.71
N VAL A 42 -1.95 9.74 -4.52
CA VAL A 42 -2.77 8.66 -3.92
C VAL A 42 -3.97 8.32 -4.79
N GLU A 43 -4.71 9.33 -5.30
CA GLU A 43 -5.83 9.06 -6.23
C GLU A 43 -5.37 8.29 -7.48
N HIS A 44 -4.18 8.62 -8.00
CA HIS A 44 -3.61 7.91 -9.13
C HIS A 44 -3.21 6.47 -8.80
N ILE A 45 -2.56 6.23 -7.65
CA ILE A 45 -2.21 4.88 -7.17
C ILE A 45 -3.47 4.04 -7.00
N GLU A 46 -4.51 4.58 -6.36
CA GLU A 46 -5.80 3.89 -6.15
C GLU A 46 -6.54 3.61 -7.47
N THR A 47 -6.35 4.46 -8.49
CA THR A 47 -6.97 4.24 -9.80
C THR A 47 -6.23 3.19 -10.62
N GLU A 48 -4.91 3.29 -10.70
CA GLU A 48 -4.07 2.40 -11.53
C GLU A 48 -3.71 1.09 -10.84
N ARG A 49 -3.97 0.99 -9.53
CA ARG A 49 -3.61 -0.14 -8.65
C ARG A 49 -2.13 -0.47 -8.68
N ARG A 50 -1.29 0.57 -8.79
CA ARG A 50 0.16 0.44 -8.91
C ARG A 50 0.89 1.54 -8.15
N ALA A 51 1.97 1.15 -7.48
CA ALA A 51 2.93 2.09 -6.90
C ALA A 51 4.36 1.61 -7.14
N LEU A 52 5.28 2.56 -7.33
CA LEU A 52 6.72 2.31 -7.37
C LEU A 52 7.41 3.09 -6.24
N ILE A 53 8.25 2.39 -5.49
CA ILE A 53 9.09 2.98 -4.45
C ILE A 53 10.53 2.54 -4.69
N ASP A 54 11.40 3.49 -5.00
CA ASP A 54 12.82 3.27 -5.25
C ASP A 54 13.64 3.58 -3.99
N LEU A 55 14.05 2.51 -3.30
CA LEU A 55 14.93 2.52 -2.14
C LEU A 55 16.39 2.20 -2.51
N SER A 56 16.81 2.43 -3.76
CA SER A 56 18.22 2.31 -4.14
C SER A 56 19.11 3.36 -3.48
N THR A 57 18.50 4.44 -2.99
CA THR A 57 19.12 5.50 -2.16
C THR A 57 18.19 5.89 -1.02
N ALA A 58 18.72 6.57 0.00
CA ALA A 58 17.89 7.18 1.04
C ALA A 58 16.86 8.14 0.42
N LEU A 59 15.63 8.13 0.95
CA LEU A 59 14.53 8.98 0.48
C LEU A 59 14.18 10.04 1.51
N THR A 60 13.73 11.18 1.01
CA THR A 60 13.02 12.19 1.79
C THR A 60 11.54 12.20 1.44
N ALA A 61 10.73 12.86 2.27
CA ALA A 61 9.31 13.03 2.00
C ALA A 61 9.05 13.77 0.66
N ASP A 62 9.94 14.69 0.27
CA ASP A 62 9.82 15.40 -1.00
C ASP A 62 9.98 14.45 -2.19
N ASP A 63 10.83 13.43 -2.07
CA ASP A 63 11.01 12.42 -3.11
C ASP A 63 9.78 11.57 -3.35
N LEU A 64 8.91 11.49 -2.34
CA LEU A 64 7.60 10.83 -2.40
C LEU A 64 6.45 11.83 -2.62
N GLY A 65 6.75 13.06 -3.04
CA GLY A 65 5.76 14.05 -3.42
C GLY A 65 5.01 14.69 -2.24
N ALA A 66 5.61 14.76 -1.06
CA ALA A 66 4.99 15.41 0.09
C ALA A 66 4.58 16.86 -0.22
N ASP A 67 3.35 17.23 0.16
CA ASP A 67 2.92 18.63 0.21
C ASP A 67 3.11 19.16 1.62
N GLY A 68 3.97 20.18 1.78
CA GLY A 68 4.34 20.71 3.10
C GLY A 68 5.01 19.70 4.04
N GLY A 69 5.59 18.62 3.51
CA GLY A 69 6.21 17.54 4.30
C GLY A 69 5.23 16.49 4.85
N ILE A 70 3.95 16.57 4.48
CA ILE A 70 2.93 15.56 4.82
C ILE A 70 2.78 14.59 3.64
N LEU A 71 2.91 13.30 3.94
CA LEU A 71 2.55 12.21 3.03
C LEU A 71 1.20 11.64 3.46
N ARG A 72 0.43 11.16 2.49
CA ARG A 72 -0.82 10.45 2.75
C ARG A 72 -0.58 8.96 2.67
N ASP A 73 -1.18 8.23 3.60
CA ASP A 73 -1.28 6.77 3.50
C ASP A 73 -2.21 6.40 2.34
N VAL A 74 -1.97 5.22 1.74
CA VAL A 74 -2.90 4.58 0.81
C VAL A 74 -3.60 3.46 1.58
N ASP A 75 -4.93 3.37 1.51
CA ASP A 75 -5.72 2.34 2.18
C ASP A 75 -6.90 1.93 1.29
N VAL A 76 -6.74 0.80 0.60
CA VAL A 76 -7.73 0.23 -0.34
C VAL A 76 -8.33 -1.08 0.18
N ARG A 77 -8.31 -1.30 1.51
CA ARG A 77 -8.83 -2.54 2.10
C ARG A 77 -10.28 -2.81 1.67
N GLY A 78 -10.50 -4.01 1.16
CA GLY A 78 -11.81 -4.45 0.64
C GLY A 78 -12.00 -4.17 -0.86
N GLU A 79 -11.00 -3.61 -1.53
CA GLU A 79 -10.92 -3.46 -2.98
C GLU A 79 -9.76 -4.32 -3.54
N ASP A 80 -9.44 -4.17 -4.83
CA ASP A 80 -8.25 -4.81 -5.41
C ASP A 80 -6.97 -4.20 -4.80
N PRO A 81 -5.98 -5.02 -4.41
CA PRO A 81 -4.74 -4.55 -3.80
C PRO A 81 -3.89 -3.73 -4.79
N ILE A 82 -3.00 -2.91 -4.24
CA ILE A 82 -1.99 -2.16 -5.00
C ILE A 82 -0.80 -3.08 -5.28
N GLU A 83 -0.42 -3.22 -6.55
CA GLU A 83 0.89 -3.78 -6.91
C GLU A 83 1.98 -2.76 -6.59
N VAL A 84 2.68 -2.96 -5.47
CA VAL A 84 3.79 -2.12 -5.03
C VAL A 84 5.11 -2.75 -5.46
N VAL A 85 5.80 -2.11 -6.40
CA VAL A 85 7.15 -2.46 -6.80
C VAL A 85 8.14 -1.68 -5.94
N VAL A 86 8.90 -2.37 -5.10
CA VAL A 86 9.96 -1.78 -4.29
C VAL A 86 11.30 -2.14 -4.90
N ARG A 87 12.00 -1.13 -5.43
CA ARG A 87 13.32 -1.28 -6.05
C ARG A 87 14.41 -0.96 -5.05
N GLY A 88 15.48 -1.75 -5.07
CA GLY A 88 16.72 -1.45 -4.37
C GLY A 88 17.93 -1.70 -5.27
N THR A 89 19.13 -1.57 -4.72
CA THR A 89 20.37 -1.80 -5.47
C THR A 89 20.63 -3.27 -5.81
N GLY A 90 20.04 -4.20 -5.04
CA GLY A 90 20.16 -5.65 -5.22
C GLY A 90 19.06 -6.30 -6.05
N GLY A 91 18.03 -5.55 -6.46
CA GLY A 91 16.88 -6.06 -7.21
C GLY A 91 15.57 -5.39 -6.81
N GLU A 92 14.46 -6.08 -7.05
CA GLU A 92 13.11 -5.58 -6.72
C GLU A 92 12.34 -6.65 -5.94
N VAL A 93 11.39 -6.20 -5.11
CA VAL A 93 10.31 -7.03 -4.56
C VAL A 93 8.97 -6.43 -4.92
N VAL A 94 8.01 -7.29 -5.25
CA VAL A 94 6.64 -6.89 -5.58
C VAL A 94 5.74 -7.39 -4.46
N VAL A 95 4.94 -6.48 -3.91
CA VAL A 95 4.02 -6.69 -2.79
C VAL A 95 2.62 -6.31 -3.25
N GLN A 96 1.64 -7.17 -3.00
CA GLN A 96 0.23 -6.88 -3.28
C GLN A 96 -0.40 -6.30 -2.01
N ALA A 97 -0.28 -4.98 -1.85
CA ALA A 97 -0.57 -4.30 -0.59
C ALA A 97 -1.97 -3.66 -0.60
N ASP A 98 -2.74 -3.90 0.47
CA ASP A 98 -3.98 -3.18 0.73
C ASP A 98 -3.74 -1.83 1.38
N VAL A 99 -2.63 -1.68 2.09
CA VAL A 99 -2.26 -0.46 2.80
C VAL A 99 -0.78 -0.16 2.57
N ILE A 100 -0.47 1.11 2.29
CA ILE A 100 0.89 1.65 2.23
C ILE A 100 0.97 2.80 3.21
N ARG A 101 1.88 2.70 4.19
CA ARG A 101 2.14 3.78 5.16
C ARG A 101 3.59 4.20 5.13
N VAL A 102 3.82 5.51 5.12
CA VAL A 102 5.17 6.07 5.10
C VAL A 102 5.42 6.85 6.38
N LEU A 103 6.43 6.42 7.15
CA LEU A 103 6.88 7.13 8.34
C LEU A 103 8.05 8.04 7.97
N VAL A 104 7.91 9.32 8.29
CA VAL A 104 8.91 10.35 8.04
C VAL A 104 9.44 10.89 9.36
N ALA A 105 10.77 11.05 9.45
CA ALA A 105 11.45 11.64 10.58
C ALA A 105 10.99 13.09 10.79
N PRO A 106 10.73 13.51 12.04
CA PRO A 106 10.48 14.91 12.32
C PRO A 106 11.76 15.73 12.09
N GLY A 107 11.68 16.76 11.25
CA GLY A 107 12.79 17.70 11.01
C GLY A 107 13.33 17.64 9.58
N ASP A 108 14.31 16.76 9.33
CA ASP A 108 14.97 16.64 8.01
C ASP A 108 14.11 15.94 6.95
N ARG A 109 12.94 15.43 7.35
CA ARG A 109 11.95 14.78 6.49
C ARG A 109 12.49 13.53 5.80
N GLN A 110 13.49 12.86 6.38
CA GLN A 110 13.92 11.55 5.90
C GLN A 110 12.81 10.51 6.09
N VAL A 111 12.63 9.63 5.11
CA VAL A 111 11.77 8.45 5.27
C VAL A 111 12.48 7.49 6.22
N GLN A 112 11.87 7.20 7.37
CA GLN A 112 12.41 6.25 8.35
C GLN A 112 12.02 4.83 8.00
N SER A 113 10.77 4.64 7.60
CA SER A 113 10.25 3.31 7.29
C SER A 113 9.00 3.40 6.42
N ILE A 114 8.76 2.34 5.66
CA ILE A 114 7.55 2.15 4.86
C ILE A 114 6.93 0.83 5.29
N ALA A 115 5.65 0.82 5.64
CA ALA A 115 4.91 -0.39 5.99
C ALA A 115 3.93 -0.72 4.87
N LEU A 116 4.01 -1.94 4.35
CA LEU A 116 3.08 -2.50 3.36
C LEU A 116 2.31 -3.65 4.00
N PHE A 117 0.99 -3.67 3.84
CA PHE A 117 0.14 -4.70 4.45
C PHE A 117 -0.51 -5.54 3.35
N GLU A 118 -0.18 -6.83 3.31
CA GLU A 118 -0.88 -7.80 2.47
C GLU A 118 -1.96 -8.53 3.29
N SER A 119 -3.08 -8.88 2.66
CA SER A 119 -4.10 -9.78 3.23
C SER A 119 -4.10 -11.12 2.50
N PRO A 120 -3.27 -12.10 2.89
CA PRO A 120 -3.34 -13.43 2.33
C PRO A 120 -4.74 -14.05 2.46
N ALA A 121 -5.10 -14.97 1.56
CA ALA A 121 -6.43 -15.55 1.57
C ALA A 121 -6.68 -16.45 2.79
N ASP A 122 -5.65 -17.14 3.26
CA ASP A 122 -5.69 -18.11 4.35
C ASP A 122 -4.29 -18.36 4.94
N ALA A 123 -4.22 -19.28 5.91
CA ALA A 123 -2.98 -19.66 6.59
C ALA A 123 -1.93 -20.26 5.65
N ASP A 124 -2.33 -21.03 4.64
CA ASP A 124 -1.42 -21.65 3.69
C ASP A 124 -0.86 -20.62 2.69
N ALA A 125 -1.70 -19.67 2.26
CA ALA A 125 -1.29 -18.53 1.46
C ALA A 125 -0.30 -17.65 2.22
N LEU A 126 -0.56 -17.34 3.50
CA LEU A 126 0.36 -16.59 4.37
C LEU A 126 1.72 -17.30 4.48
N ALA A 127 1.70 -18.60 4.78
CA ALA A 127 2.92 -19.39 4.93
C ALA A 127 3.74 -19.47 3.64
N THR A 128 3.07 -19.68 2.50
CA THR A 128 3.71 -19.68 1.18
C THR A 128 4.33 -18.32 0.88
N ARG A 129 3.60 -17.24 1.14
CA ARG A 129 4.08 -15.88 0.91
C ARG A 129 5.29 -15.53 1.77
N LEU A 130 5.30 -15.95 3.04
CA LEU A 130 6.46 -15.81 3.93
C LEU A 130 7.71 -16.50 3.38
N GLU A 131 7.56 -17.74 2.90
CA GLU A 131 8.66 -18.54 2.34
C GLU A 131 9.22 -17.90 1.05
N GLU A 132 8.35 -17.43 0.16
CA GLU A 132 8.72 -16.76 -1.09
C GLU A 132 9.46 -15.44 -0.83
N VAL A 133 8.84 -14.53 -0.06
CA VAL A 133 9.40 -13.21 0.20
C VAL A 133 10.65 -13.33 1.07
N GLY A 134 10.62 -14.17 2.09
CA GLY A 134 11.77 -14.43 2.96
C GLY A 134 12.99 -14.91 2.17
N GLY A 135 12.81 -15.81 1.20
CA GLY A 135 13.86 -16.23 0.29
C GLY A 135 14.37 -15.10 -0.63
N GLN A 136 13.46 -14.30 -1.18
CA GLN A 136 13.78 -13.20 -2.09
C GLN A 136 14.60 -12.09 -1.41
N VAL A 137 14.24 -11.72 -0.17
CA VAL A 137 14.93 -10.65 0.58
C VAL A 137 16.11 -11.18 1.41
N GLY A 138 16.28 -12.50 1.47
CA GLY A 138 17.40 -13.17 2.14
C GLY A 138 17.31 -13.24 3.65
N MET A 139 16.10 -13.45 4.17
CA MET A 139 15.90 -13.72 5.60
C MET A 139 16.49 -15.06 6.02
N ASP A 140 16.75 -15.19 7.32
CA ASP A 140 17.15 -16.46 7.91
C ASP A 140 16.08 -17.53 7.66
N ARG A 141 16.50 -18.60 7.00
CA ARG A 141 15.59 -19.67 6.57
C ARG A 141 14.90 -20.37 7.75
N ALA A 142 15.62 -20.59 8.85
CA ALA A 142 15.04 -21.30 9.99
C ALA A 142 13.94 -20.48 10.67
N GLY A 143 14.13 -19.15 10.78
CA GLY A 143 13.11 -18.22 11.24
C GLY A 143 11.86 -18.23 10.35
N VAL A 144 12.05 -18.14 9.03
CA VAL A 144 10.96 -18.18 8.04
C VAL A 144 10.20 -19.51 8.11
N ASP A 145 10.91 -20.64 8.06
CA ASP A 145 10.30 -21.98 8.11
C ASP A 145 9.49 -22.16 9.42
N SER A 146 9.99 -21.65 10.55
CA SER A 146 9.29 -21.69 11.84
C SER A 146 8.01 -20.83 11.84
N ALA A 147 8.07 -19.61 11.30
CA ALA A 147 6.90 -18.72 11.22
C ALA A 147 5.83 -19.30 10.28
N ALA A 148 6.24 -19.80 9.11
CA ALA A 148 5.36 -20.46 8.16
C ALA A 148 4.69 -21.72 8.75
N SER A 149 5.44 -22.54 9.50
CA SER A 149 4.86 -23.68 10.22
C SER A 149 3.85 -23.24 11.28
N SER A 150 4.08 -22.12 11.96
CA SER A 150 3.17 -21.58 12.98
C SER A 150 1.88 -21.07 12.35
N ALA A 151 1.99 -20.32 11.23
CA ALA A 151 0.84 -19.88 10.44
C ALA A 151 -0.05 -21.07 10.03
N ARG A 152 0.52 -22.14 9.46
CA ARG A 152 -0.21 -23.37 9.12
C ARG A 152 -0.79 -24.09 10.34
N GLY A 153 -0.18 -23.91 11.52
CA GLY A 153 -0.70 -24.36 12.81
C GLY A 153 -1.91 -23.57 13.31
N GLY A 154 -2.30 -22.49 12.62
CA GLY A 154 -3.47 -21.68 12.89
C GLY A 154 -3.22 -20.43 13.73
N SER A 155 -1.96 -20.15 14.09
CA SER A 155 -1.62 -18.88 14.72
C SER A 155 -0.15 -18.51 14.58
N VAL A 156 0.10 -17.24 14.28
CA VAL A 156 1.44 -16.66 14.27
C VAL A 156 1.34 -15.17 14.63
N ASP A 157 2.30 -14.71 15.42
CA ASP A 157 2.53 -13.29 15.73
C ASP A 157 4.01 -13.19 16.11
N THR A 158 4.85 -12.90 15.12
CA THR A 158 6.30 -12.81 15.33
C THR A 158 6.94 -11.88 14.33
N TRP A 159 7.93 -11.12 14.76
CA TRP A 159 8.77 -10.33 13.87
C TRP A 159 9.94 -11.16 13.34
N LEU A 160 10.12 -11.13 12.02
CA LEU A 160 11.29 -11.62 11.30
C LEU A 160 12.06 -10.40 10.79
N ASN A 161 13.35 -10.28 11.12
CA ASN A 161 14.18 -9.13 10.77
C ASN A 161 15.39 -9.56 9.92
N GLY A 162 15.96 -8.63 9.16
CA GLY A 162 17.27 -8.78 8.50
C GLY A 162 17.25 -9.18 7.03
N GLY A 163 16.13 -8.99 6.32
CA GLY A 163 16.09 -9.19 4.87
C GLY A 163 16.78 -8.05 4.12
N ASP A 164 18.08 -8.17 3.83
CA ASP A 164 18.89 -7.06 3.30
C ASP A 164 19.40 -7.27 1.86
N LEU A 165 19.06 -8.40 1.20
CA LEU A 165 19.63 -8.73 -0.12
C LEU A 165 19.30 -7.71 -1.22
N LEU A 166 18.22 -6.94 -1.04
CA LEU A 166 17.78 -5.95 -2.02
C LEU A 166 18.48 -4.59 -1.86
N GLY A 167 19.34 -4.43 -0.84
CA GLY A 167 20.05 -3.18 -0.57
C GLY A 167 19.29 -2.19 0.32
N PHE A 168 18.16 -2.62 0.87
CA PHE A 168 17.41 -1.97 1.96
C PHE A 168 16.94 -3.08 2.91
N THR A 169 16.60 -2.74 4.15
CA THR A 169 16.19 -3.75 5.14
C THR A 169 14.70 -4.03 5.07
N VAL A 170 14.35 -5.32 5.09
CA VAL A 170 12.98 -5.83 5.17
C VAL A 170 12.80 -6.57 6.49
N GLY A 171 11.78 -6.16 7.25
CA GLY A 171 11.16 -6.93 8.31
C GLY A 171 9.82 -7.51 7.84
N LEU A 172 9.47 -8.72 8.29
CA LEU A 172 8.19 -9.35 8.03
C LEU A 172 7.50 -9.63 9.36
N HIS A 173 6.22 -9.28 9.47
CA HIS A 173 5.38 -9.56 10.62
C HIS A 173 4.10 -10.26 10.16
N PRO A 174 4.11 -11.59 10.11
CA PRO A 174 2.88 -12.35 9.92
C PRO A 174 2.04 -12.32 11.19
N VAL A 175 0.76 -12.00 11.03
CA VAL A 175 -0.25 -12.01 12.08
C VAL A 175 -1.41 -12.90 11.67
N LEU A 176 -1.71 -13.91 12.47
CA LEU A 176 -2.88 -14.78 12.33
C LEU A 176 -3.37 -15.19 13.72
N GLY A 177 -4.58 -14.74 14.04
CA GLY A 177 -5.34 -15.17 15.22
C GLY A 177 -6.42 -16.19 14.89
N PRO A 178 -6.94 -16.94 15.88
CA PRO A 178 -8.02 -17.89 15.66
C PRO A 178 -9.30 -17.21 15.14
N GLY A 179 -9.72 -17.58 13.91
CA GLY A 179 -10.92 -17.02 13.28
C GLY A 179 -10.75 -15.60 12.72
N GLU A 180 -9.52 -15.10 12.67
CA GLU A 180 -9.17 -13.82 12.06
C GLU A 180 -8.59 -14.03 10.66
N ALA A 181 -8.70 -13.00 9.81
CA ALA A 181 -8.03 -13.01 8.52
C ALA A 181 -6.51 -12.84 8.73
N PRO A 182 -5.66 -13.56 7.99
CA PRO A 182 -4.23 -13.39 8.08
C PRO A 182 -3.81 -12.02 7.52
N VAL A 183 -2.77 -11.45 8.10
CA VAL A 183 -2.10 -10.24 7.61
C VAL A 183 -0.60 -10.51 7.54
N LEU A 184 0.04 -10.00 6.49
CA LEU A 184 1.50 -9.94 6.42
C LEU A 184 1.92 -8.48 6.29
N GLU A 185 2.56 -7.95 7.33
CA GLU A 185 3.19 -6.65 7.27
C GLU A 185 4.64 -6.77 6.78
N HIS A 186 5.00 -5.93 5.82
CA HIS A 186 6.37 -5.73 5.33
C HIS A 186 6.85 -4.37 5.83
N GLN A 187 7.82 -4.37 6.75
CA GLN A 187 8.47 -3.15 7.21
C GLN A 187 9.76 -2.93 6.42
N LEU A 188 9.77 -1.94 5.54
CA LEU A 188 10.90 -1.55 4.71
C LEU A 188 11.63 -0.39 5.39
N THR A 189 12.95 -0.50 5.56
CA THR A 189 13.81 0.57 6.07
C THR A 189 14.75 1.01 4.95
N PRO A 190 14.70 2.27 4.49
CA PRO A 190 15.60 2.77 3.46
C PRO A 190 17.09 2.61 3.85
N PRO A 191 18.02 2.55 2.89
CA PRO A 191 19.44 2.54 3.20
C PRO A 191 19.86 3.83 3.93
N GLY A 192 20.78 3.69 4.88
CA GLY A 192 21.33 4.81 5.67
C GLY A 192 22.49 5.55 5.01
#